data_AF-A0A818HJF6-F1
#
_entry.id   AF-A0A818HJF6-F1
#
_cell.length_a   1.000
_cell.length_b   1.000
_cell.length_c   1.000
_cell.angle_alpha   90.00
_cell.angle_beta   90.00
_cell.angle_gamma   90.00
#
_symmetry.space_group_name_H-M   'P 1'
#
loop_
_entity.id
_entity.type
_entity.pdbx_description
1 polymer ?
#
loop_
_entity_poly.entity_id
_entity_poly.type
_entity_poly.pdbx_seq_one_letter_code
_entity_poly.pdbx_strand_id
1 'polypeptide(L)'
;MGINDTLNTQISSFMSRYDNADDIKFAYNGETHINGWWCVWLYGSGVPSNMQHICTNKDIGLIWRWNFQSCRADMKCASISEPIYGQVRWWNDNAFCLPKSSKIEMIWSFCGSSQGEGWSCIQVPLDGFTNNFLCWRQHRL
;
A
#
# COMPACT_ATOMS: atom_id res chain seq x y z
N MET A 1 -16.34 -5.68 -37.59
CA MET A 1 -15.49 -6.38 -36.60
C MET A 1 -14.31 -5.47 -36.30
N GLY A 2 -14.05 -5.07 -35.05
CA GLY A 2 -12.82 -4.32 -34.76
C GLY A 2 -12.83 -3.31 -33.60
N ILE A 3 -13.94 -3.12 -32.87
CA ILE A 3 -13.95 -2.19 -31.72
C ILE A 3 -13.88 -2.95 -30.38
N ASN A 4 -14.45 -4.16 -30.32
CA ASN A 4 -14.50 -4.97 -29.09
C ASN A 4 -13.16 -5.60 -28.69
N ASP A 5 -12.32 -5.99 -29.65
CA ASP A 5 -11.05 -6.65 -29.34
C ASP A 5 -10.02 -5.68 -28.76
N THR A 6 -9.96 -4.44 -29.24
CA THR A 6 -9.01 -3.44 -28.73
C THR A 6 -9.35 -3.00 -27.31
N LEU A 7 -10.64 -2.84 -27.00
CA LEU A 7 -11.11 -2.51 -25.65
C LEU A 7 -10.84 -3.66 -24.67
N ASN A 8 -11.13 -4.90 -25.07
CA ASN A 8 -10.86 -6.07 -24.23
C ASN A 8 -9.35 -6.28 -24.00
N THR A 9 -8.51 -5.98 -25.00
CA THR A 9 -7.05 -6.08 -24.87
C THR A 9 -6.50 -4.97 -23.97
N GLN A 10 -7.01 -3.74 -24.08
CA GLN A 10 -6.62 -2.65 -23.19
C GLN A 10 -7.06 -2.89 -21.75
N ILE A 11 -8.29 -3.36 -21.52
CA ILE A 11 -8.80 -3.74 -20.20
C ILE A 11 -7.96 -4.88 -19.62
N SER A 12 -7.67 -5.92 -20.40
CA SER A 12 -6.82 -7.05 -19.98
C SER A 12 -5.40 -6.58 -19.63
N SER A 13 -4.79 -5.71 -20.44
CA SER A 13 -3.46 -5.15 -20.19
C SER A 13 -3.41 -4.21 -18.99
N PHE A 14 -4.53 -3.52 -18.69
CA PHE A 14 -4.68 -2.68 -17.51
C PHE A 14 -4.86 -3.53 -16.26
N MET A 15 -5.64 -4.61 -16.33
CA MET A 15 -5.84 -5.57 -15.24
C MET A 15 -4.54 -6.34 -14.94
N SER A 16 -3.79 -6.78 -15.96
CA SER A 16 -2.54 -7.52 -15.78
C SER A 16 -1.42 -6.68 -15.15
N ARG A 17 -1.48 -5.34 -15.28
CA ARG A 17 -0.51 -4.44 -14.67
C ARG A 17 -0.50 -4.58 -13.15
N TYR A 18 -1.68 -4.77 -12.55
CA TYR A 18 -1.90 -4.75 -11.10
C TYR A 18 -1.97 -6.14 -10.45
N ASP A 19 -1.58 -7.17 -11.20
CA ASP A 19 -1.87 -8.56 -10.85
C ASP A 19 -0.91 -9.15 -9.81
N ASN A 20 0.28 -8.57 -9.61
CA ASN A 20 1.30 -9.13 -8.72
C ASN A 20 2.21 -8.04 -8.14
N ALA A 21 2.48 -8.09 -6.83
CA ALA A 21 3.72 -7.58 -6.24
C ALA A 21 4.41 -8.79 -5.64
N ASP A 22 5.63 -9.07 -6.09
CA ASP A 22 6.41 -10.16 -5.51
C ASP A 22 7.09 -9.67 -4.22
N ASP A 23 7.25 -8.35 -4.09
CA ASP A 23 7.94 -7.72 -2.97
C ASP A 23 7.42 -6.28 -2.75
N ILE A 24 7.15 -5.93 -1.49
CA ILE A 24 6.79 -4.58 -1.02
C ILE A 24 7.81 -4.18 0.04
N LYS A 25 8.34 -2.97 -0.02
CA LYS A 25 9.38 -2.46 0.89
C LYS A 25 9.03 -1.11 1.48
N PHE A 26 9.50 -0.88 2.70
CA PHE A 26 9.57 0.45 3.30
C PHE A 26 10.96 1.05 3.00
N ALA A 27 11.00 2.34 2.68
CA ALA A 27 12.24 3.07 2.43
C ALA A 27 12.21 4.47 3.06
N TYR A 28 13.41 4.98 3.39
CA TYR A 28 13.62 6.31 4.00
C TYR A 28 14.62 7.15 3.16
N ASN A 29 14.48 8.47 3.08
CA ASN A 29 15.40 9.30 2.28
C ASN A 29 16.84 9.20 2.83
N GLY A 30 17.76 8.73 1.98
CA GLY A 30 19.14 8.35 2.33
C GLY A 30 19.38 6.84 2.22
N GLU A 31 18.33 6.05 2.39
CA GLU A 31 18.32 4.60 2.19
C GLU A 31 17.17 4.24 1.25
N THR A 32 17.54 4.18 -0.04
CA THR A 32 16.76 3.55 -1.11
C THR A 32 15.51 4.31 -1.59
N HIS A 33 15.72 5.36 -2.39
CA HIS A 33 14.94 5.39 -3.64
C HIS A 33 15.33 4.13 -4.42
N ILE A 34 14.50 3.08 -4.35
CA ILE A 34 14.85 1.82 -5.01
C ILE A 34 14.66 2.04 -6.51
N ASN A 35 15.76 2.24 -7.22
CA ASN A 35 15.74 2.48 -8.67
C ASN A 35 14.97 1.36 -9.39
N GLY A 36 14.00 1.76 -10.22
CA GLY A 36 13.14 0.84 -10.96
C GLY A 36 11.91 0.32 -10.18
N TRP A 37 11.71 0.74 -8.94
CA TRP A 37 10.51 0.40 -8.16
C TRP A 37 9.49 1.53 -8.18
N TRP A 38 8.24 1.18 -7.94
CA TRP A 38 7.10 2.09 -7.89
C TRP A 38 6.87 2.50 -6.45
N CYS A 39 7.17 3.75 -6.12
CA CYS A 39 7.12 4.23 -4.74
C CYS A 39 6.00 5.24 -4.50
N VAL A 40 5.22 5.01 -3.45
CA VAL A 40 4.25 5.97 -2.91
C VAL A 40 4.83 6.66 -1.69
N TRP A 41 4.66 7.98 -1.64
CA TRP A 41 5.14 8.82 -0.56
C TRP A 41 4.13 8.81 0.58
N LEU A 42 4.59 8.59 1.81
CA LEU A 42 3.78 8.74 3.00
C LEU A 42 3.79 10.22 3.44
N TYR A 43 2.90 11.02 2.88
CA TYR A 43 2.71 12.41 3.31
C TYR A 43 1.85 12.48 4.58
N GLY A 44 2.29 13.22 5.61
CA GLY A 44 1.47 13.52 6.80
C GLY A 44 2.06 13.14 8.17
N SER A 45 3.31 12.68 8.25
CA SER A 45 3.93 12.14 9.47
C SER A 45 4.36 13.14 10.55
N GLY A 46 4.25 14.46 10.34
CA GLY A 46 4.74 15.44 11.34
C GLY A 46 6.26 15.48 11.55
N VAL A 47 7.03 14.44 11.19
CA VAL A 47 8.43 14.52 10.76
C VAL A 47 8.51 15.13 9.35
N PRO A 48 9.67 15.65 8.88
CA PRO A 48 9.80 16.11 7.50
C PRO A 48 9.32 15.02 6.54
N SER A 49 8.10 15.19 6.01
CA SER A 49 7.30 14.15 5.35
C SER A 49 7.79 13.83 3.94
N ASN A 50 8.98 14.29 3.60
CA ASN A 50 9.62 14.12 2.31
C ASN A 50 10.58 12.93 2.32
N MET A 51 10.43 11.98 3.24
CA MET A 51 11.44 10.93 3.42
C MET A 51 10.93 9.50 3.44
N GLN A 52 9.66 9.22 3.73
CA GLN A 52 9.17 7.85 3.87
C GLN A 52 8.39 7.38 2.63
N HIS A 53 8.68 6.16 2.19
CA HIS A 53 8.06 5.56 1.01
C HIS A 53 7.68 4.10 1.23
N ILE A 54 6.55 3.69 0.64
CA ILE A 54 6.29 2.28 0.34
C ILE A 54 6.59 2.07 -1.13
N CYS A 55 7.47 1.13 -1.44
CA CYS A 55 7.87 0.79 -2.79
C CYS A 55 7.42 -0.62 -3.16
N THR A 56 6.97 -0.79 -4.40
CA THR A 56 6.59 -2.09 -4.97
C THR A 56 7.44 -2.38 -6.19
N ASN A 57 7.86 -3.63 -6.36
CA ASN A 57 8.70 -4.01 -7.51
C ASN A 57 7.98 -3.98 -8.86
N LYS A 58 6.65 -3.79 -8.84
CA LYS A 58 5.73 -3.66 -9.98
C LYS A 58 4.72 -2.53 -9.70
N ASP A 59 4.17 -1.92 -10.75
CA ASP A 59 3.07 -0.97 -10.60
C ASP A 59 1.80 -1.72 -10.23
N ILE A 60 1.49 -1.83 -8.93
CA ILE A 60 0.26 -2.47 -8.46
C ILE A 60 -0.90 -1.50 -8.25
N GLY A 61 -0.73 -0.24 -8.68
CA GLY A 61 -1.72 0.82 -8.46
C GLY A 61 -1.84 1.22 -6.99
N LEU A 62 -0.81 0.91 -6.19
CA LEU A 62 -0.73 1.34 -4.80
C LEU A 62 -0.78 2.86 -4.75
N ILE A 63 -1.62 3.40 -3.87
CA ILE A 63 -1.66 4.83 -3.59
C ILE A 63 -1.74 5.08 -2.08
N TRP A 64 -1.13 6.19 -1.66
CA TRP A 64 -1.29 6.76 -0.33
C TRP A 64 -2.50 7.69 -0.29
N ARG A 65 -3.30 7.59 0.78
CA ARG A 65 -4.40 8.52 1.06
C ARG A 65 -4.23 9.08 2.46
N TRP A 66 -4.29 10.40 2.55
CA TRP A 66 -4.28 11.17 3.80
C TRP A 66 -5.66 11.28 4.47
N ASN A 67 -6.68 10.64 3.88
CA ASN A 67 -8.03 10.61 4.45
C ASN A 67 -8.76 9.33 3.99
N PHE A 68 -9.14 8.43 4.92
CA PHE A 68 -9.79 7.15 4.62
C PHE A 68 -11.18 7.37 4.04
N GLN A 69 -11.85 8.47 4.40
CA GLN A 69 -13.13 8.88 3.79
C GLN A 69 -12.97 9.21 2.30
N SER A 70 -11.74 9.42 1.81
CA SER A 70 -11.43 9.56 0.39
C SER A 70 -11.16 8.22 -0.33
N CYS A 71 -11.29 7.08 0.37
CA CYS A 71 -11.30 5.75 -0.25
C CYS A 71 -12.50 5.67 -1.21
N ARG A 72 -12.20 5.65 -2.51
CA ARG A 72 -13.22 5.64 -3.56
C ARG A 72 -13.82 4.23 -3.72
N ALA A 73 -15.02 4.14 -4.27
CA ALA A 73 -15.75 2.88 -4.45
C ALA A 73 -15.04 1.86 -5.37
N ASP A 74 -14.13 2.33 -6.22
CA ASP A 74 -13.27 1.56 -7.11
C ASP A 74 -11.95 1.11 -6.44
N MET A 75 -11.80 1.33 -5.13
CA MET A 75 -10.60 0.98 -4.37
C MET A 75 -10.91 0.08 -3.18
N LYS A 76 -9.89 -0.63 -2.71
CA LYS A 76 -9.87 -1.32 -1.41
C LYS A 76 -8.69 -0.81 -0.61
N CYS A 77 -8.94 -0.46 0.65
CA CYS A 77 -8.05 0.37 1.44
C CYS A 77 -7.72 -0.30 2.77
N ALA A 78 -6.44 -0.43 3.10
CA ALA A 78 -5.95 -0.78 4.42
C ALA A 78 -5.81 0.51 5.23
N SER A 79 -6.76 0.76 6.14
CA SER A 79 -6.68 1.91 7.05
C SER A 79 -5.53 1.72 8.01
N ILE A 80 -4.71 2.76 8.15
CA ILE A 80 -3.81 2.87 9.28
C ILE A 80 -4.66 3.19 10.49
N SER A 81 -4.49 2.40 11.53
CA SER A 81 -5.17 2.58 12.80
C SER A 81 -4.18 2.25 13.88
N GLU A 82 -3.97 3.19 14.80
CA GLU A 82 -3.23 2.94 16.03
C GLU A 82 -4.19 3.09 17.22
N PRO A 83 -4.16 2.17 18.20
CA PRO A 83 -4.95 2.32 19.41
C PRO A 83 -4.55 3.60 20.13
N ILE A 84 -5.55 4.30 20.64
CA ILE A 84 -5.46 5.63 21.25
C ILE A 84 -4.60 5.55 22.52
N TYR A 85 -3.28 5.61 22.40
CA TYR A 85 -2.37 5.83 23.52
C TYR A 85 -1.41 6.96 23.18
N GLY A 86 -1.96 8.19 23.23
CA GLY A 86 -1.19 9.42 23.30
C GLY A 86 -0.38 9.76 22.03
N GLN A 87 -0.72 10.91 21.43
CA GLN A 87 0.08 11.70 20.48
C GLN A 87 -0.17 11.50 18.96
N VAL A 88 -0.57 10.33 18.45
CA VAL A 88 -0.69 10.13 16.98
C VAL A 88 -2.14 10.01 16.46
N ARG A 89 -3.00 10.96 16.81
CA ARG A 89 -4.35 11.10 16.19
C ARG A 89 -4.34 11.38 14.68
N TRP A 90 -3.17 11.58 14.08
CA TRP A 90 -2.98 12.16 12.74
C TRP A 90 -2.84 11.07 11.65
N TRP A 91 -2.90 9.79 12.03
CA TRP A 91 -2.79 8.65 11.12
C TRP A 91 -4.07 7.84 10.94
N ASN A 92 -5.08 8.04 11.78
CA ASN A 92 -6.29 7.21 11.77
C ASN A 92 -7.18 7.45 10.55
N ASP A 93 -6.91 8.52 9.81
CA ASP A 93 -7.49 8.83 8.52
C ASP A 93 -6.53 8.47 7.38
N ASN A 94 -5.36 7.90 7.63
CA ASN A 94 -4.45 7.53 6.57
C ASN A 94 -4.68 6.11 6.08
N ALA A 95 -4.44 5.84 4.79
CA ALA A 95 -4.71 4.54 4.20
C ALA A 95 -3.79 4.21 3.02
N PHE A 96 -3.48 2.93 2.89
CA PHE A 96 -2.93 2.38 1.66
C PHE A 96 -4.04 1.77 0.83
N CYS A 97 -4.18 2.24 -0.41
CA CYS A 97 -5.27 1.82 -1.28
C CYS A 97 -4.73 1.12 -2.53
N LEU A 98 -5.45 0.11 -2.96
CA LEU A 98 -5.26 -0.56 -4.25
C LEU A 98 -6.53 -0.45 -5.08
N PRO A 99 -6.45 -0.57 -6.42
CA PRO A 99 -7.63 -0.79 -7.24
C PRO A 99 -8.41 -2.00 -6.73
N LYS A 100 -9.74 -1.93 -6.75
CA LYS A 100 -10.60 -3.02 -6.31
C LYS A 100 -10.35 -4.32 -7.10
N SER A 101 -9.91 -4.19 -8.35
CA SER A 101 -9.52 -5.31 -9.22
C SER A 101 -8.16 -5.93 -8.89
N SER A 102 -7.35 -5.33 -8.00
CA SER A 102 -6.06 -5.90 -7.61
C SER A 102 -6.24 -7.28 -6.97
N LYS A 103 -5.35 -8.22 -7.26
CA LYS A 103 -5.31 -9.55 -6.63
C LYS A 103 -4.63 -9.54 -5.26
N ILE A 104 -4.10 -8.39 -4.86
CA ILE A 104 -3.40 -8.22 -3.60
C ILE A 104 -4.40 -7.78 -2.54
N GLU A 105 -4.41 -8.45 -1.40
CA GLU A 105 -5.09 -8.02 -0.20
C GLU A 105 -4.06 -7.41 0.74
N MET A 106 -4.39 -6.26 1.34
CA MET A 106 -3.51 -5.56 2.28
C MET A 106 -4.23 -5.31 3.58
N ILE A 107 -3.50 -5.38 4.68
CA ILE A 107 -3.95 -5.04 6.01
C ILE A 107 -2.85 -4.33 6.78
N TRP A 108 -3.28 -3.44 7.67
CA TRP A 108 -2.40 -2.76 8.63
C TRP A 108 -2.45 -3.49 9.97
N SER A 109 -1.30 -3.58 10.64
CA SER A 109 -1.20 -4.09 12.01
C SER A 109 -0.36 -3.16 12.85
N PHE A 110 -0.88 -2.76 14.02
CA PHE A 110 -0.18 -1.99 15.03
C PHE A 110 0.37 -2.88 16.17
N CYS A 111 0.18 -4.20 16.10
CA CYS A 111 0.54 -5.14 17.16
C CYS A 111 1.54 -6.20 16.70
N GLY A 112 2.31 -5.90 15.65
CA GLY A 112 3.30 -6.82 15.07
C GLY A 112 2.82 -7.55 13.81
N SER A 113 3.70 -8.38 13.25
CA SER A 113 3.49 -9.10 12.00
C SER A 113 2.59 -10.35 12.12
N SER A 114 1.74 -10.45 13.15
CA SER A 114 1.01 -11.67 13.56
C SER A 114 -0.11 -12.11 12.61
N GLN A 115 0.10 -11.92 11.32
CA GLN A 115 -0.76 -12.45 10.28
C GLN A 115 -0.34 -13.90 10.02
N GLY A 116 -1.31 -14.81 10.00
CA GLY A 116 -1.06 -16.24 9.85
C GLY A 116 -0.43 -16.61 8.50
N GLU A 117 -0.40 -17.91 8.19
CA GLU A 117 0.21 -18.41 6.95
C GLU A 117 -0.31 -17.69 5.70
N GLY A 118 0.61 -17.37 4.79
CA GLY A 118 0.30 -16.75 3.49
C GLY A 118 0.36 -15.22 3.46
N TRP A 119 0.64 -14.55 4.57
CA TRP A 119 0.89 -13.11 4.61
C TRP A 119 2.39 -12.79 4.60
N SER A 120 2.78 -11.84 3.76
CA SER A 120 4.07 -11.16 3.81
C SER A 120 3.89 -9.84 4.51
N CYS A 121 4.82 -9.45 5.38
CA CYS A 121 4.73 -8.22 6.15
C CYS A 121 6.04 -7.44 6.10
N ILE A 122 5.94 -6.12 6.01
CA ILE A 122 7.04 -5.20 6.25
C ILE A 122 6.75 -4.35 7.47
N GLN A 123 7.81 -4.05 8.22
CA GLN A 123 7.74 -3.06 9.27
C GLN A 123 7.66 -1.66 8.63
N VAL A 124 6.77 -0.82 9.15
CA VAL A 124 6.58 0.56 8.71
C VAL A 124 6.78 1.45 9.93
N PRO A 125 8.02 1.89 10.22
CA PRO A 125 8.32 2.69 11.40
C PRO A 125 7.82 4.13 11.25
N LEU A 126 6.55 4.34 11.57
CA LEU A 126 5.93 5.67 11.63
C LEU A 126 6.22 6.29 13.00
N ASP A 127 6.69 7.54 13.01
CA ASP A 127 6.84 8.38 14.22
C ASP A 127 7.50 7.71 15.44
N GLY A 128 8.44 6.79 15.20
CA GLY A 128 9.16 6.06 16.26
C GLY A 128 8.47 4.79 16.77
N PHE A 129 7.28 4.46 16.27
CA PHE A 129 6.60 3.19 16.56
C PHE A 129 7.24 2.04 15.77
N THR A 130 7.64 0.98 16.47
CA THR A 130 8.35 -0.17 15.88
C THR A 130 7.46 -1.40 15.71
N ASN A 131 6.19 -1.33 16.11
CA ASN A 131 5.21 -2.42 16.08
C ASN A 131 4.22 -2.31 14.92
N ASN A 132 4.45 -1.37 14.00
CA ASN A 132 3.63 -1.13 12.83
C ASN A 132 4.08 -1.96 11.65
N PHE A 133 3.14 -2.67 11.04
CA PHE A 133 3.37 -3.55 9.90
C PHE A 133 2.30 -3.33 8.83
N LEU A 134 2.76 -3.23 7.58
CA LEU A 134 1.91 -3.40 6.41
C LEU A 134 2.08 -4.84 5.93
N CYS A 135 0.99 -5.59 5.96
CA CYS A 135 0.97 -6.97 5.50
C CYS A 135 0.15 -7.08 4.21
N TRP A 136 0.59 -7.96 3.32
CA TRP A 136 -0.10 -8.27 2.09
C TRP A 136 -0.07 -9.76 1.79
N ARG A 137 -1.07 -10.19 1.03
CA ARG A 137 -1.08 -11.51 0.41
C ARG A 137 -1.65 -11.43 -0.98
N GLN A 138 -1.29 -12.40 -1.80
CA GLN A 138 -1.85 -12.50 -3.14
C GLN A 138 -2.88 -13.63 -3.19
N HIS A 139 -4.05 -13.31 -3.72
CA HIS A 139 -5.04 -14.32 -4.08
C HIS A 139 -4.53 -15.05 -5.32
N ARG A 140 -4.09 -16.30 -5.13
CA ARG A 140 -3.86 -17.22 -6.25
C ARG A 140 -5.24 -17.64 -6.77
N LEU A 141 -5.52 -17.32 -8.03
CA LEU A 141 -6.64 -17.91 -8.77
C LEU A 141 -6.39 -19.40 -9.00
#